data_AF-A0A4Q9KSU5-F1
#
_entry.id   AF-A0A4Q9KSU5-F1
#
_cell.length_a   1.000
_cell.length_b   1.000
_cell.length_c   1.000
_cell.angle_alpha   90.00
_cell.angle_beta   90.00
_cell.angle_gamma   90.00
#
_symmetry.space_group_name_H-M   'P 1'
#
loop_
_entity.id
_entity.type
_entity.pdbx_description
1 polymer ?
#
loop_
_entity_poly.entity_id
_entity_poly.type
_entity_poly.pdbx_seq_one_letter_code
_entity_poly.pdbx_strand_id
1 'polypeptide(L)'
;MKKTITLLLSTLFVITFFGQTFEGKVVYKNAYKCKIPNVTDEQFTSMMGSTQEYFIKNGDYKSLANGTLFQSQHYINSENKLYTKMSNSDTYLWNDAATNPDEVIKFELNKGVIEILGYKCDELVLTCKSGIQKYYFNSKLMVDTKLFVNHKFGNWYDLVSKSNALPLKLIIENTQFSLE
;
A
#
# COMPACT_ATOMS: atom_id res chain seq x y z
N MET A 1 15.64 -60.09 -32.90
CA MET A 1 15.01 -58.81 -33.33
C MET A 1 13.56 -58.87 -32.88
N LYS A 2 12.96 -58.02 -32.04
CA LYS A 2 13.18 -56.63 -31.64
C LYS A 2 12.74 -56.50 -30.17
N LYS A 3 13.53 -55.81 -29.35
CA LYS A 3 13.12 -55.35 -28.02
C LYS A 3 12.36 -54.03 -28.21
N THR A 4 11.05 -54.03 -27.99
CA THR A 4 10.25 -52.80 -28.01
C THR A 4 10.20 -52.28 -26.57
N ILE A 5 11.08 -51.32 -26.25
CA ILE A 5 11.06 -50.59 -24.99
C ILE A 5 10.03 -49.47 -25.18
N THR A 6 8.86 -49.63 -24.59
CA THR A 6 7.84 -48.58 -24.54
C THR A 6 8.24 -47.60 -23.43
N LEU A 7 8.86 -46.48 -23.81
CA LEU A 7 9.20 -45.39 -22.90
C LEU A 7 7.94 -44.57 -22.60
N LEU A 8 7.39 -44.73 -21.40
CA LEU A 8 6.28 -43.93 -20.89
C LEU A 8 6.82 -42.54 -20.51
N LEU A 9 6.60 -41.53 -21.35
CA LEU A 9 7.00 -40.15 -21.10
C LEU A 9 5.98 -39.48 -20.18
N SER A 10 6.19 -39.56 -18.85
CA SER A 10 5.40 -38.81 -17.88
C SER A 10 5.85 -37.34 -17.90
N THR A 11 5.15 -36.51 -18.67
CA THR A 11 5.27 -35.05 -18.60
C THR A 11 4.79 -34.56 -17.23
N LEU A 12 5.71 -34.31 -16.30
CA LEU A 12 5.45 -33.51 -15.10
C LEU A 12 5.13 -32.08 -15.56
N PHE A 13 3.84 -31.76 -15.71
CA PHE A 13 3.39 -30.37 -15.67
C PHE A 13 3.52 -29.89 -14.23
N VAL A 14 4.64 -29.22 -13.94
CA VAL A 14 4.75 -28.41 -12.72
C VAL A 14 3.85 -27.20 -12.95
N ILE A 15 2.58 -27.32 -12.55
CA ILE A 15 1.68 -26.17 -12.48
C ILE A 15 2.25 -25.30 -11.38
N THR A 16 3.02 -24.27 -11.76
CA THR A 16 3.35 -23.19 -10.85
C THR A 16 2.05 -22.49 -10.51
N PHE A 17 1.46 -22.82 -9.37
CA PHE A 17 0.42 -22.00 -8.77
C PHE A 17 1.06 -20.66 -8.44
N PHE A 18 0.96 -19.71 -9.37
CA PHE A 18 1.22 -18.31 -9.07
C PHE A 18 0.24 -17.95 -7.96
N GLY A 19 0.77 -17.58 -6.79
CA GLY A 19 -0.07 -17.13 -5.69
C GLY A 19 -0.95 -15.98 -6.18
N GLN A 20 -2.24 -16.05 -5.88
CA GLN A 20 -3.20 -15.09 -6.36
C GLN A 20 -2.87 -13.70 -5.81
N THR A 21 -2.77 -12.70 -6.68
CA THR A 21 -2.72 -11.30 -6.28
C THR A 21 -3.99 -10.96 -5.51
N PHE A 22 -3.84 -10.34 -4.35
CA PHE A 22 -4.96 -9.90 -3.53
C PHE A 22 -5.76 -8.83 -4.28
N GLU A 23 -7.05 -9.09 -4.46
CA GLU A 23 -8.04 -8.12 -4.88
C GLU A 23 -9.13 -8.08 -3.81
N GLY A 24 -9.41 -6.90 -3.26
CA GLY A 24 -10.32 -6.82 -2.13
C GLY A 24 -10.26 -5.50 -1.39
N LYS A 25 -10.74 -5.53 -0.15
CA LYS A 25 -10.87 -4.39 0.74
C LYS A 25 -10.06 -4.58 2.02
N VAL A 26 -9.32 -3.54 2.42
CA VAL A 26 -8.75 -3.39 3.76
C VAL A 26 -9.42 -2.18 4.41
N VAL A 27 -9.87 -2.31 5.66
CA VAL A 27 -10.47 -1.20 6.41
C VAL A 27 -9.54 -0.82 7.55
N TYR A 28 -9.04 0.40 7.51
CA TYR A 28 -8.17 0.95 8.54
C TYR A 28 -8.96 1.84 9.50
N LYS A 29 -8.52 1.85 10.75
CA LYS A 29 -8.85 2.89 11.72
C LYS A 29 -7.63 3.79 11.82
N ASN A 30 -7.83 5.09 11.66
CA ASN A 30 -6.75 6.06 11.64
C ASN A 30 -6.74 6.84 12.97
N ALA A 31 -5.57 6.95 13.59
CA ALA A 31 -5.30 7.84 14.68
C ALA A 31 -4.23 8.85 14.26
N TYR A 32 -4.43 10.13 14.57
CA TYR A 32 -3.50 11.19 14.20
C TYR A 32 -2.96 11.93 15.43
N LYS A 33 -1.68 12.26 15.38
CA LYS A 33 -1.05 13.28 16.22
C LYS A 33 -0.67 14.47 15.33
N CYS A 34 -1.39 15.57 15.42
CA CYS A 34 -1.10 16.78 14.66
C CYS A 34 0.08 17.54 15.27
N LYS A 35 0.96 18.06 14.41
CA LYS A 35 2.09 18.92 14.79
C LYS A 35 1.98 20.31 14.16
N ILE A 36 0.92 20.55 13.39
CA ILE A 36 0.63 21.85 12.78
C ILE A 36 0.17 22.81 13.88
N PRO A 37 0.79 24.00 14.02
CA PRO A 37 0.37 24.98 15.02
C PRO A 37 -1.11 25.32 14.89
N ASN A 38 -1.79 25.43 16.03
CA ASN A 38 -3.22 25.80 16.13
C ASN A 38 -4.21 24.80 15.50
N VAL A 39 -3.79 23.57 15.22
CA VAL A 39 -4.68 22.47 14.81
C VAL A 39 -4.59 21.37 15.85
N THR A 40 -5.73 21.01 16.46
CA THR A 40 -5.75 19.90 17.42
C THR A 40 -5.79 18.54 16.72
N ASP A 41 -5.43 17.49 17.44
CA ASP A 41 -5.50 16.10 16.95
C ASP A 41 -6.94 15.76 16.50
N GLU A 42 -7.95 16.21 17.25
CA GLU A 42 -9.36 15.99 16.94
C GLU A 42 -9.81 16.74 15.69
N GLN A 43 -9.39 17.99 15.53
CA GLN A 43 -9.67 18.76 14.32
C GLN A 43 -9.05 18.11 13.10
N PHE A 44 -7.77 17.72 13.19
CA PHE A 44 -7.08 17.05 12.10
C PHE A 44 -7.71 15.69 11.76
N THR A 45 -8.05 14.90 12.78
CA THR A 45 -8.76 13.62 12.61
C THR A 45 -10.14 13.82 11.97
N SER A 46 -10.88 14.86 12.36
CA SER A 46 -12.17 15.19 11.73
C SER A 46 -12.01 15.58 10.26
N MET A 47 -10.94 16.30 9.92
CA MET A 47 -10.64 16.71 8.54
C MET A 47 -10.22 15.51 7.66
N MET A 48 -9.37 14.63 8.18
CA MET A 48 -8.77 13.54 7.42
C MET A 48 -9.59 12.23 7.45
N GLY A 49 -10.38 12.03 8.50
CA GLY A 49 -11.20 10.85 8.72
C GLY A 49 -10.52 9.81 9.61
N SER A 50 -11.29 9.24 10.54
CA SER A 50 -10.86 8.18 11.47
C SER A 50 -11.02 6.76 10.90
N THR A 51 -11.65 6.61 9.74
CA THR A 51 -11.84 5.33 9.06
C THR A 51 -11.52 5.48 7.59
N GLN A 52 -10.75 4.52 7.07
CA GLN A 52 -10.36 4.47 5.67
C GLN A 52 -10.66 3.11 5.07
N GLU A 53 -11.46 3.07 4.01
CA GLU A 53 -11.67 1.87 3.19
C GLU A 53 -10.74 1.90 1.98
N TYR A 54 -9.83 0.94 1.90
CA TYR A 54 -8.89 0.79 0.80
C TYR A 54 -9.27 -0.41 -0.06
N PHE A 55 -9.47 -0.19 -1.35
CA PHE A 55 -9.83 -1.22 -2.33
C PHE A 55 -8.73 -1.30 -3.37
N ILE A 56 -8.31 -2.51 -3.74
CA ILE A 56 -7.33 -2.75 -4.80
C ILE A 56 -7.85 -3.81 -5.77
N LYS A 57 -7.62 -3.59 -7.06
CA LYS A 57 -7.96 -4.55 -8.11
C LYS A 57 -7.13 -4.28 -9.36
N ASN A 58 -6.49 -5.31 -9.91
CA ASN A 58 -5.81 -5.23 -11.21
C ASN A 58 -4.93 -3.97 -11.44
N GLY A 59 -4.15 -3.57 -10.43
CA GLY A 59 -3.25 -2.42 -10.52
C GLY A 59 -3.89 -1.06 -10.20
N ASP A 60 -5.22 -0.97 -10.14
CA ASP A 60 -5.94 0.21 -9.68
C ASP A 60 -6.23 0.11 -8.19
N TYR A 61 -6.30 1.26 -7.51
CA TYR A 61 -6.81 1.30 -6.14
C TYR A 61 -7.64 2.54 -5.87
N LYS A 62 -8.53 2.44 -4.87
CA LYS A 62 -9.20 3.59 -4.29
C LYS A 62 -9.20 3.54 -2.78
N SER A 63 -9.08 4.70 -2.18
CA SER A 63 -9.16 4.95 -0.74
C SER A 63 -10.34 5.88 -0.50
N LEU A 64 -11.25 5.49 0.39
CA LEU A 64 -12.38 6.31 0.83
C LEU A 64 -12.20 6.61 2.32
N ALA A 65 -12.33 7.87 2.71
CA ALA A 65 -12.25 8.27 4.11
C ALA A 65 -13.56 8.94 4.55
N ASN A 66 -13.84 8.88 5.85
CA ASN A 66 -14.95 9.60 6.48
C ASN A 66 -14.58 11.02 6.94
N GLY A 67 -13.55 11.63 6.34
CA GLY A 67 -13.09 12.97 6.67
C GLY A 67 -14.03 14.06 6.15
N THR A 68 -14.10 15.17 6.88
CA THR A 68 -14.86 16.37 6.47
C THR A 68 -14.16 17.14 5.36
N LEU A 69 -12.84 16.97 5.21
CA LEU A 69 -12.04 17.60 4.15
C LEU A 69 -11.57 16.56 3.12
N PHE A 70 -10.78 15.57 3.53
CA PHE A 70 -10.34 14.49 2.65
C PHE A 70 -11.45 13.44 2.49
N GLN A 71 -11.89 13.22 1.25
CA GLN A 71 -13.01 12.30 0.98
C GLN A 71 -12.54 11.01 0.31
N SER A 72 -11.69 11.11 -0.72
CA SER A 72 -11.15 9.92 -1.38
C SER A 72 -9.90 10.19 -2.21
N GLN A 73 -9.19 9.11 -2.53
CA GLN A 73 -8.06 9.10 -3.45
C GLN A 73 -8.10 7.85 -4.33
N HIS A 74 -7.88 7.99 -5.63
CA HIS A 74 -7.99 6.93 -6.63
C HIS A 74 -6.75 6.92 -7.50
N TYR A 75 -6.05 5.80 -7.54
CA TYR A 75 -4.97 5.59 -8.48
C TYR A 75 -5.49 4.82 -9.69
N ILE A 76 -5.31 5.40 -10.87
CA ILE A 76 -5.62 4.77 -12.15
C ILE A 76 -4.31 4.37 -12.80
N ASN A 77 -4.07 3.06 -12.87
CA ASN A 77 -2.83 2.46 -13.33
C ASN A 77 -2.50 2.82 -14.77
N SER A 78 -3.49 2.67 -15.64
CA SER A 78 -3.38 2.93 -17.09
C SER A 78 -2.98 4.37 -17.41
N GLU A 79 -3.23 5.31 -16.49
CA GLU A 79 -2.86 6.71 -16.62
C GLU A 79 -1.65 7.10 -15.75
N ASN A 80 -1.24 6.23 -14.83
CA ASN A 80 -0.30 6.50 -13.75
C ASN A 80 -0.62 7.81 -12.99
N LYS A 81 -1.90 8.04 -12.69
CA LYS A 81 -2.37 9.25 -12.01
C LYS A 81 -3.09 8.96 -10.72
N LEU A 82 -2.91 9.87 -9.76
CA LEU A 82 -3.52 9.82 -8.46
C LEU A 82 -4.54 10.96 -8.31
N TYR A 83 -5.82 10.62 -8.36
CA TYR A 83 -6.94 11.54 -8.27
C TYR A 83 -7.41 11.68 -6.83
N THR A 84 -7.41 12.89 -6.27
CA THR A 84 -7.85 13.20 -4.91
C THR A 84 -9.11 14.05 -4.92
N LYS A 85 -10.11 13.65 -4.13
CA LYS A 85 -11.31 14.45 -3.85
C LYS A 85 -11.22 15.06 -2.46
N MET A 86 -11.33 16.38 -2.45
CA MET A 86 -11.48 17.20 -1.25
C MET A 86 -12.88 17.79 -1.23
N SER A 87 -13.44 18.05 -0.05
CA SER A 87 -14.79 18.62 0.10
C SER A 87 -14.89 20.07 -0.40
N ASN A 88 -13.77 20.79 -0.45
CA ASN A 88 -13.67 22.18 -0.87
C ASN A 88 -13.40 22.36 -2.39
N SER A 89 -13.46 21.29 -3.17
CA SER A 89 -13.25 21.33 -4.63
C SER A 89 -14.36 20.55 -5.31
N ASP A 90 -15.00 21.11 -6.33
CA ASP A 90 -16.03 20.41 -7.09
C ASP A 90 -15.45 19.28 -7.95
N THR A 91 -14.21 19.44 -8.42
CA THR A 91 -13.49 18.48 -9.25
C THR A 91 -12.46 17.66 -8.47
N TYR A 92 -12.09 16.50 -9.01
CA TYR A 92 -10.90 15.77 -8.54
C TYR A 92 -9.64 16.51 -8.97
N LEU A 93 -8.72 16.71 -8.02
CA LEU A 93 -7.36 17.15 -8.30
C LEU A 93 -6.51 15.92 -8.62
N TRP A 94 -5.49 16.02 -9.47
CA TRP A 94 -4.64 14.89 -9.79
C TRP A 94 -3.16 15.24 -9.72
N ASN A 95 -2.36 14.23 -9.36
CA ASN A 95 -0.89 14.28 -9.44
C ASN A 95 -0.40 13.15 -10.34
N ASP A 96 0.69 13.38 -11.07
CA ASP A 96 1.43 12.31 -11.74
C ASP A 96 2.08 11.41 -10.68
N ALA A 97 1.70 10.14 -10.65
CA ALA A 97 2.21 9.21 -9.65
C ALA A 97 3.70 8.88 -9.85
N ALA A 98 4.31 9.20 -11.00
CA ALA A 98 5.75 9.07 -11.22
C ALA A 98 6.57 10.11 -10.45
N THR A 99 5.94 11.19 -9.99
CA THR A 99 6.61 12.25 -9.25
C THR A 99 6.40 12.06 -7.75
N ASN A 100 7.49 12.15 -6.99
CA ASN A 100 7.45 12.14 -5.53
C ASN A 100 8.36 13.24 -4.99
N PRO A 101 7.87 14.15 -4.13
CA PRO A 101 8.71 15.17 -3.51
C PRO A 101 9.60 14.62 -2.39
N ASP A 102 9.37 13.38 -1.97
CA ASP A 102 10.14 12.68 -0.94
C ASP A 102 11.01 11.56 -1.55
N GLU A 103 11.94 11.04 -0.76
CA GLU A 103 12.86 9.98 -1.19
C GLU A 103 13.20 9.07 -0.01
N VAL A 104 13.19 7.75 -0.26
CA VAL A 104 13.66 6.73 0.69
C VAL A 104 15.19 6.70 0.68
N ILE A 105 15.81 7.00 1.82
CA ILE A 105 17.26 7.00 1.99
C ILE A 105 17.78 5.70 2.62
N LYS A 106 16.92 4.95 3.32
CA LYS A 106 17.26 3.67 3.95
C LYS A 106 16.00 2.81 4.10
N PHE A 107 16.16 1.49 4.02
CA PHE A 107 15.11 0.53 4.40
C PHE A 107 15.63 -0.52 5.37
N GLU A 108 14.74 -1.03 6.23
CA GLU A 108 14.99 -2.13 7.17
C GLU A 108 13.80 -3.10 7.13
N LEU A 109 14.07 -4.41 7.23
CA LEU A 109 13.06 -5.45 7.20
C LEU A 109 13.21 -6.37 8.42
N ASN A 110 12.20 -6.36 9.29
CA ASN A 110 12.15 -7.15 10.51
C ASN A 110 11.08 -8.23 10.38
N LYS A 111 11.42 -9.49 10.68
CA LYS A 111 10.54 -10.63 10.43
C LYS A 111 9.66 -10.98 11.62
N GLY A 112 8.37 -11.19 11.38
CA GLY A 112 7.42 -11.75 12.33
C GLY A 112 7.30 -10.97 13.65
N VAL A 113 7.27 -9.64 13.58
CA VAL A 113 7.36 -8.74 14.74
C VAL A 113 6.04 -8.57 15.50
N ILE A 114 4.91 -8.78 14.83
CA ILE A 114 3.58 -8.57 15.42
C ILE A 114 2.55 -9.50 14.78
N GLU A 115 1.47 -9.81 15.50
CA GLU A 115 0.29 -10.46 14.95
C GLU A 115 -0.87 -9.45 14.82
N ILE A 116 -1.46 -9.35 13.62
CA ILE A 116 -2.59 -8.48 13.33
C ILE A 116 -3.69 -9.33 12.69
N LEU A 117 -4.86 -9.41 13.33
CA LEU A 117 -6.00 -10.19 12.83
C LEU A 117 -5.65 -11.66 12.50
N GLY A 118 -4.76 -12.29 13.28
CA GLY A 118 -4.28 -13.66 13.06
C GLY A 118 -3.16 -13.80 12.02
N TYR A 119 -2.69 -12.70 11.43
CA TYR A 119 -1.55 -12.69 10.51
C TYR A 119 -0.27 -12.30 11.25
N LYS A 120 0.70 -13.21 11.29
CA LYS A 120 2.07 -12.89 11.73
C LYS A 120 2.73 -11.99 10.68
N CYS A 121 2.91 -10.73 11.01
CA CYS A 121 3.37 -9.68 10.11
C CYS A 121 4.86 -9.41 10.25
N ASP A 122 5.50 -9.15 9.11
CA ASP A 122 6.82 -8.53 9.02
C ASP A 122 6.67 -7.01 9.11
N GLU A 123 7.72 -6.30 9.51
CA GLU A 123 7.81 -4.85 9.49
C GLU A 123 8.83 -4.40 8.45
N LEU A 124 8.40 -3.51 7.55
CA LEU A 124 9.26 -2.73 6.67
C LEU A 124 9.32 -1.30 7.21
N VAL A 125 10.53 -0.83 7.52
CA VAL A 125 10.78 0.56 7.89
C VAL A 125 11.45 1.26 6.72
N LEU A 126 10.86 2.35 6.23
CA LEU A 126 11.43 3.25 5.24
C LEU A 126 11.82 4.55 5.95
N THR A 127 13.11 4.84 6.02
CA THR A 127 13.60 6.16 6.43
C THR A 127 13.65 7.03 5.18
N CYS A 128 12.91 8.12 5.22
CA CYS A 128 12.74 9.05 4.11
C CYS A 128 13.35 10.41 4.47
N LYS A 129 13.52 11.30 3.50
CA LYS A 129 13.94 12.69 3.79
C LYS A 129 12.89 13.42 4.64
N SER A 130 11.61 13.13 4.43
CA SER A 130 10.50 13.78 5.14
C SER A 130 10.22 13.21 6.54
N GLY A 131 10.75 12.03 6.88
CA GLY A 131 10.44 11.34 8.12
C GLY A 131 10.57 9.81 8.01
N ILE A 132 9.75 9.08 8.76
CA ILE A 132 9.80 7.61 8.85
C ILE A 132 8.43 7.03 8.49
N GLN A 133 8.43 5.97 7.70
CA GLN A 133 7.23 5.19 7.37
C GLN A 133 7.48 3.73 7.79
N LYS A 134 6.60 3.18 8.64
CA LYS A 134 6.64 1.77 9.03
C LYS A 134 5.40 1.07 8.49
N TYR A 135 5.60 -0.13 7.96
CA TYR A 135 4.54 -0.92 7.35
C TYR A 135 4.59 -2.33 7.90
N TYR A 136 3.48 -2.81 8.44
CA TYR A 136 3.34 -4.18 8.94
C TYR A 136 2.52 -4.97 7.96
N PHE A 137 3.08 -6.01 7.36
CA PHE A 137 2.46 -6.72 6.23
C PHE A 137 2.62 -8.24 6.36
N ASN A 138 1.79 -8.97 5.62
CA ASN A 138 1.86 -10.42 5.52
C ASN A 138 1.78 -10.85 4.06
N SER A 139 2.57 -11.85 3.67
CA SER A 139 2.64 -12.37 2.31
C SER A 139 1.36 -13.06 1.81
N LYS A 140 0.30 -13.17 2.63
CA LYS A 140 -1.02 -13.60 2.15
C LYS A 140 -1.79 -12.48 1.43
N LEU A 141 -1.38 -11.22 1.59
CA LEU A 141 -2.02 -10.04 0.98
C LEU A 141 -1.16 -9.50 -0.18
N MET A 142 -0.69 -10.38 -1.07
CA MET A 142 0.27 -10.02 -2.10
C MET A 142 -0.31 -9.06 -3.13
N VAL A 143 0.54 -8.19 -3.68
CA VAL A 143 0.22 -7.35 -4.83
C VAL A 143 1.10 -7.72 -6.02
N ASP A 144 0.61 -7.54 -7.24
CA ASP A 144 1.48 -7.62 -8.42
C ASP A 144 2.28 -6.31 -8.53
N THR A 145 3.49 -6.33 -8.00
CA THR A 145 4.39 -5.17 -7.95
C THR A 145 4.74 -4.60 -9.31
N LYS A 146 4.66 -5.41 -10.39
CA LYS A 146 4.94 -4.96 -11.76
C LYS A 146 3.95 -3.90 -12.23
N LEU A 147 2.72 -3.94 -11.71
CA LEU A 147 1.69 -2.95 -12.02
C LEU A 147 2.02 -1.58 -11.41
N PHE A 148 2.88 -1.50 -10.40
CA PHE A 148 3.13 -0.27 -9.64
C PHE A 148 4.52 0.34 -9.85
N VAL A 149 5.30 -0.16 -10.82
CA VAL A 149 6.69 0.30 -11.06
C VAL A 149 6.81 1.81 -11.21
N ASN A 150 5.81 2.44 -11.83
CA ASN A 150 5.78 3.88 -12.08
C ASN A 150 5.09 4.70 -10.96
N HIS A 151 4.53 4.05 -9.94
CA HIS A 151 3.88 4.73 -8.83
C HIS A 151 4.90 5.08 -7.73
N LYS A 152 5.57 6.21 -7.88
CA LYS A 152 6.56 6.74 -6.93
C LYS A 152 5.96 7.60 -5.83
N PHE A 153 4.83 8.27 -6.09
CA PHE A 153 4.20 9.16 -5.13
C PHE A 153 3.96 8.48 -3.78
N GLY A 154 4.36 9.13 -2.69
CA GLY A 154 4.23 8.61 -1.33
C GLY A 154 5.15 7.42 -1.03
N ASN A 155 6.22 7.22 -1.80
CA ASN A 155 7.11 6.04 -1.73
C ASN A 155 6.38 4.71 -1.98
N TRP A 156 5.25 4.73 -2.69
CA TRP A 156 4.39 3.55 -2.84
C TRP A 156 5.10 2.36 -3.47
N TYR A 157 5.84 2.57 -4.56
CA TYR A 157 6.62 1.50 -5.18
C TYR A 157 7.73 0.97 -4.26
N ASP A 158 8.39 1.84 -3.48
CA ASP A 158 9.41 1.42 -2.51
C ASP A 158 8.82 0.50 -1.43
N LEU A 159 7.59 0.79 -0.97
CA LEU A 159 6.83 -0.13 -0.13
C LEU A 159 6.59 -1.46 -0.83
N VAL A 160 5.84 -1.46 -1.94
CA VAL A 160 5.33 -2.72 -2.50
C VAL A 160 6.43 -3.57 -3.15
N SER A 161 7.49 -2.96 -3.69
CA SER A 161 8.64 -3.70 -4.24
C SER A 161 9.44 -4.45 -3.18
N LYS A 162 9.35 -4.03 -1.90
CA LYS A 162 10.05 -4.66 -0.77
C LYS A 162 9.16 -5.60 0.03
N SER A 163 7.89 -5.25 0.20
CA SER A 163 6.92 -6.07 0.94
C SER A 163 6.29 -7.17 0.09
N ASN A 164 6.17 -6.93 -1.23
CA ASN A 164 5.35 -7.70 -2.17
C ASN A 164 3.88 -7.87 -1.71
N ALA A 165 3.42 -7.02 -0.80
CA ALA A 165 2.13 -7.15 -0.13
C ALA A 165 1.61 -5.81 0.40
N LEU A 166 0.29 -5.71 0.58
CA LEU A 166 -0.32 -4.58 1.27
C LEU A 166 -0.05 -4.62 2.78
N PRO A 167 0.13 -3.46 3.43
CA PRO A 167 0.19 -3.38 4.88
C PRO A 167 -1.18 -3.66 5.52
N LEU A 168 -1.17 -4.23 6.72
CA LEU A 168 -2.31 -4.31 7.63
C LEU A 168 -2.28 -3.21 8.70
N LYS A 169 -1.10 -2.62 8.92
CA LYS A 169 -0.90 -1.43 9.76
C LYS A 169 0.21 -0.59 9.15
N LEU A 170 0.08 0.72 9.27
CA LEU A 170 1.09 1.68 8.86
C LEU A 170 1.30 2.72 9.95
N ILE A 171 2.53 3.15 10.15
CA ILE A 171 2.87 4.27 11.02
C ILE A 171 3.65 5.26 10.19
N ILE A 172 3.13 6.47 10.02
CA ILE A 172 3.79 7.53 9.26
C ILE A 172 4.12 8.66 10.22
N GLU A 173 5.38 9.04 10.26
CA GLU A 173 5.91 10.09 11.13
C GLU A 173 6.62 11.12 10.26
N ASN A 174 6.13 12.35 10.25
CA ASN A 174 6.76 13.48 9.55
C ASN A 174 6.65 14.78 10.37
N THR A 175 7.10 15.90 9.80
CA THR A 175 7.09 17.20 10.49
C THR A 175 5.69 17.77 10.74
N GLN A 176 4.67 17.31 10.02
CA GLN A 176 3.29 17.81 10.10
C GLN A 176 2.39 16.97 11.01
N PHE A 177 2.58 15.64 11.04
CA PHE A 177 1.77 14.74 11.84
C PHE A 177 2.45 13.39 12.09
N SER A 178 1.86 12.63 13.00
CA SER A 178 1.99 11.17 13.10
C SER A 178 0.66 10.53 12.74
N LEU A 179 0.67 9.43 11.99
CA LEU A 179 -0.49 8.60 11.67
C LEU A 179 -0.20 7.17 12.12
N GLU A 180 -1.17 6.53 12.78
CA GLU A 180 -1.17 5.11 13.15
C GLU A 180 -2.51 4.43 12.81
#